data_AF-A0A5J4PP41-F1
#
_entry.id   AF-A0A5J4PP41-F1
#
_cell.length_a   1.000
_cell.length_b   1.000
_cell.length_c   1.000
_cell.angle_alpha   90.00
_cell.angle_beta   90.00
_cell.angle_gamma   90.00
#
_symmetry.space_group_name_H-M   'P 1'
#
loop_
_entity.id
_entity.type
_entity.pdbx_description
1 polymer ?
#
loop_
_entity_poly.entity_id
_entity_poly.type
_entity_poly.pdbx_seq_one_letter_code
_entity_poly.pdbx_strand_id
1 'polypeptide(L)'
;EYSSNSDLIFLSVSVDASKDKQKWADFVRKEELKGIQLFAGDAANSALMKPYNVTGIPRFILIGKDGNLISKDAPRPSSNEIKTVLDAALKYNFPVAFGLFLL
;
A
#
# COMPACT_ATOMS: atom_id res chain seq x y z
N GLU A 1 10.64 11.92 -5.09
CA GLU A 1 11.86 11.51 -4.36
C GLU A 1 12.16 10.03 -4.62
N TYR A 2 11.32 9.09 -4.16
CA TYR A 2 11.54 7.65 -4.38
C TYR A 2 11.04 7.09 -5.72
N SER A 3 10.47 7.91 -6.61
CA SER A 3 9.85 7.48 -7.87
C SER A 3 10.80 6.79 -8.86
N SER A 4 12.11 6.99 -8.71
CA SER A 4 13.14 6.41 -9.57
C SER A 4 13.82 5.19 -8.94
N ASN A 5 13.41 4.79 -7.73
CA ASN A 5 14.00 3.66 -7.03
C ASN A 5 13.25 2.35 -7.37
N SER A 6 13.88 1.48 -8.15
CA SER A 6 13.33 0.17 -8.54
C SER A 6 13.18 -0.81 -7.38
N ASP A 7 13.81 -0.53 -6.24
CA ASP A 7 13.70 -1.34 -5.03
C ASP A 7 12.50 -1.00 -4.16
N LEU A 8 11.72 0.02 -4.57
CA LEU A 8 10.51 0.47 -3.90
C LEU A 8 9.31 0.44 -4.85
N ILE A 9 8.32 -0.39 -4.52
CA ILE A 9 7.06 -0.45 -5.26
C ILE A 9 5.96 0.21 -4.43
N PHE A 10 5.28 1.19 -5.04
CA PHE A 10 4.06 1.79 -4.49
C PHE A 10 2.84 0.99 -4.94
N LEU A 11 2.10 0.43 -3.98
CA LEU A 11 0.90 -0.37 -4.23
C LEU A 11 -0.28 0.11 -3.38
N SER A 12 -1.40 0.38 -4.04
CA SER A 12 -2.67 0.73 -3.41
C SER A 12 -3.68 -0.38 -3.64
N VAL A 13 -4.55 -0.63 -2.66
CA VAL A 13 -5.59 -1.65 -2.79
C VAL A 13 -6.91 -1.07 -2.31
N SER A 14 -7.84 -0.87 -3.22
CA SER A 14 -9.21 -0.52 -2.85
C SER A 14 -9.90 -1.74 -2.21
N VAL A 15 -10.60 -1.48 -1.11
CA VAL A 15 -11.43 -2.46 -0.39
C VAL A 15 -12.91 -2.16 -0.55
N ASP A 16 -13.25 -1.28 -1.49
CA ASP A 16 -14.62 -0.97 -1.86
C ASP A 16 -15.39 -2.23 -2.29
N ALA A 17 -16.70 -2.21 -2.09
CA ALA A 17 -17.58 -3.28 -2.54
C ALA A 17 -17.51 -3.45 -4.06
N SER A 18 -17.69 -4.67 -4.57
CA SER A 18 -17.53 -4.97 -6.01
C SER A 18 -18.36 -4.07 -6.94
N LYS A 19 -19.53 -3.60 -6.48
CA LYS A 19 -20.41 -2.68 -7.21
C LYS A 19 -19.75 -1.32 -7.52
N ASP A 20 -18.76 -0.91 -6.74
CA ASP A 20 -18.09 0.39 -6.82
C ASP A 20 -16.77 0.33 -7.61
N LYS A 21 -16.43 -0.83 -8.21
CA LYS A 21 -15.22 -1.02 -9.02
C LYS A 21 -15.03 0.03 -10.12
N GLN A 22 -16.10 0.42 -10.80
CA GLN A 22 -16.00 1.43 -11.85
C GLN A 22 -15.67 2.81 -11.26
N LYS A 23 -16.27 3.17 -10.12
CA LYS A 23 -15.96 4.43 -9.43
C LYS A 23 -14.50 4.47 -9.00
N TRP A 24 -13.97 3.36 -8.48
CA TRP A 24 -12.55 3.24 -8.15
C TRP A 24 -11.67 3.43 -9.39
N ALA A 25 -11.97 2.74 -10.49
CA ALA A 25 -11.20 2.86 -11.72
C ALA A 25 -11.22 4.29 -12.29
N ASP A 26 -12.36 4.97 -12.22
CA ASP A 26 -12.49 6.35 -12.67
C ASP A 26 -11.73 7.33 -11.75
N PHE A 27 -11.75 7.07 -10.44
CA PHE A 27 -10.96 7.83 -9.47
C PHE A 27 -9.46 7.69 -9.71
N VAL A 28 -8.96 6.47 -9.94
CA VAL A 28 -7.55 6.21 -10.28
C VAL A 28 -7.12 6.99 -11.52
N ARG A 29 -7.97 7.02 -12.57
CA ARG A 29 -7.69 7.78 -13.79
C ARG A 29 -7.72 9.29 -13.56
N LYS A 30 -8.74 9.77 -12.86
CA LYS A 30 -8.96 11.21 -12.63
C LYS A 30 -7.85 11.83 -11.78
N GLU A 31 -7.44 11.14 -10.72
CA GLU A 31 -6.40 11.61 -9.81
C GLU A 31 -4.98 11.21 -10.26
N GLU A 32 -4.87 10.57 -11.43
CA GLU A 32 -3.60 10.12 -12.03
C GLU A 32 -2.72 9.32 -11.04
N LEU A 33 -3.35 8.42 -10.28
CA LEU A 33 -2.67 7.66 -9.25
C LEU A 33 -1.59 6.76 -9.86
N LYS A 34 -0.35 6.95 -9.41
CA LYS A 34 0.82 6.22 -9.88
C LYS A 34 1.02 4.93 -9.10
N GLY A 35 1.91 4.07 -9.61
CA GLY A 35 2.21 2.77 -9.01
C GLY A 35 1.16 1.72 -9.37
N ILE A 36 1.13 0.65 -8.58
CA ILE A 36 0.23 -0.49 -8.79
C ILE A 36 -1.08 -0.23 -8.05
N GLN A 37 -2.20 -0.29 -8.78
CA GLN A 37 -3.54 -0.08 -8.22
C GLN A 37 -4.30 -1.42 -8.30
N LEU A 38 -4.61 -2.01 -7.15
CA LEU A 38 -5.40 -3.23 -7.04
C LEU A 38 -6.81 -2.92 -6.52
N PHE A 39 -7.73 -3.83 -6.80
CA PHE A 39 -9.11 -3.78 -6.31
C PHE A 39 -9.45 -5.13 -5.71
N ALA A 40 -9.64 -5.18 -4.39
CA ALA A 40 -9.92 -6.42 -3.68
C ALA A 40 -11.41 -6.80 -3.70
N GLY A 41 -12.31 -5.81 -3.85
CA GLY A 41 -13.74 -6.07 -3.86
C GLY A 41 -14.21 -6.74 -2.58
N ASP A 42 -15.21 -7.62 -2.73
CA ASP A 42 -15.82 -8.32 -1.58
C ASP A 42 -14.85 -9.30 -0.88
N ALA A 43 -13.72 -9.65 -1.52
CA ALA A 43 -12.68 -10.48 -0.92
C ALA A 43 -11.74 -9.72 0.03
N ALA A 44 -11.84 -8.39 0.09
CA ALA A 44 -11.01 -7.51 0.91
C ALA A 44 -10.89 -7.98 2.36
N ASN A 45 -12.01 -8.35 2.98
CA ASN A 45 -12.03 -8.73 4.39
C ASN A 45 -11.18 -9.99 4.66
N SER A 46 -11.35 -11.03 3.85
CA SER A 46 -10.63 -12.30 4.02
C SER A 46 -9.19 -12.25 3.51
N ALA A 47 -8.92 -11.52 2.42
CA ALA A 47 -7.62 -11.50 1.78
C ALA A 47 -6.66 -10.45 2.37
N LEU A 48 -7.19 -9.36 2.94
CA LEU A 48 -6.39 -8.23 3.42
C LEU A 48 -6.70 -7.86 4.86
N MET A 49 -7.98 -7.63 5.20
CA MET A 49 -8.28 -7.05 6.51
C MET A 49 -7.97 -7.98 7.67
N LYS A 50 -8.39 -9.25 7.60
CA LYS A 50 -8.10 -10.24 8.64
C LYS A 50 -6.62 -10.61 8.72
N PRO A 51 -5.92 -10.98 7.63
CA PRO A 51 -4.52 -11.42 7.71
C PRO A 51 -3.58 -10.34 8.23
N TYR A 52 -3.84 -9.07 7.86
CA TYR A 52 -3.02 -7.94 8.28
C TYR A 52 -3.59 -7.17 9.49
N ASN A 53 -4.65 -7.70 10.11
CA ASN A 53 -5.35 -7.10 11.25
C ASN A 53 -5.69 -5.61 11.05
N VAL A 54 -6.24 -5.30 9.87
CA VAL A 54 -6.74 -3.97 9.53
C VAL A 54 -8.16 -3.81 10.05
N THR A 55 -8.36 -2.87 10.96
CA THR A 55 -9.66 -2.58 11.58
C THR A 55 -10.32 -1.30 11.07
N GLY A 56 -9.61 -0.48 10.31
CA GLY A 56 -10.12 0.76 9.74
C GLY A 56 -9.15 1.34 8.72
N ILE A 57 -9.64 2.20 7.84
CA ILE A 57 -8.88 2.76 6.71
C ILE A 57 -8.70 4.29 6.89
N PRO A 58 -7.64 4.90 6.33
CA PRO A 58 -6.54 4.29 5.57
C PRO A 58 -5.51 3.58 6.46
N ARG A 59 -4.91 2.49 5.96
CA ARG A 59 -3.77 1.79 6.58
C ARG A 59 -2.60 1.72 5.63
N PHE A 60 -1.41 1.83 6.18
CA PHE A 60 -0.15 1.71 5.48
C PHE A 60 0.62 0.51 6.01
N ILE A 61 1.01 -0.36 5.10
CA ILE A 61 1.74 -1.58 5.41
C ILE A 61 3.03 -1.58 4.60
N LEU A 62 4.11 -2.00 5.26
CA LEU A 62 5.40 -2.21 4.65
C LEU A 62 5.69 -3.70 4.57
N ILE A 63 5.95 -4.18 3.36
CA ILE A 63 6.23 -5.58 3.05
C ILE A 63 7.61 -5.66 2.40
N GLY A 64 8.40 -6.66 2.75
CA GLY A 64 9.66 -6.95 2.09
C GLY A 64 9.46 -7.58 0.71
N LYS A 65 10.42 -7.54 -0.23
CA LYS A 65 10.31 -8.29 -1.51
C LYS A 65 10.42 -9.80 -1.30
N ASP A 66 10.81 -10.25 -0.11
CA ASP A 66 10.68 -11.65 0.32
C ASP A 66 9.23 -12.01 0.73
N GLY A 67 8.32 -11.03 0.73
CA GLY A 67 6.92 -11.18 1.14
C GLY A 67 6.71 -11.06 2.65
N ASN A 68 7.76 -10.82 3.44
CA ASN A 68 7.63 -10.71 4.89
C ASN A 68 7.10 -9.34 5.31
N LEU A 69 6.26 -9.32 6.33
CA LEU A 69 5.72 -8.09 6.89
C LEU A 69 6.81 -7.34 7.68
N ILE A 70 7.23 -6.18 7.20
CA ILE A 70 8.17 -5.29 7.91
C ILE A 70 7.42 -4.43 8.93
N SER A 71 6.26 -3.88 8.54
CA SER A 71 5.40 -3.11 9.44
C SER A 71 3.93 -3.16 9.02
N LYS A 72 3.04 -3.45 9.98
CA LYS A 72 1.57 -3.40 9.82
C LYS A 72 0.95 -2.02 10.07
N ASP A 73 1.76 -1.06 10.51
CA ASP A 73 1.32 0.29 10.86
C ASP A 73 2.43 1.28 10.49
N ALA A 74 2.73 1.34 9.20
CA ALA A 74 3.71 2.28 8.70
C ALA A 74 3.17 3.72 8.85
N PRO A 75 4.06 4.71 9.06
CA PRO A 75 3.66 6.11 9.03
C PRO A 75 2.99 6.48 7.71
N ARG A 76 2.16 7.53 7.74
CA ARG A 76 1.52 8.03 6.51
C ARG A 76 2.59 8.49 5.52
N PRO A 77 2.36 8.35 4.20
CA PRO A 77 3.27 8.86 3.16
C PRO A 77 3.54 10.37 3.25
N SER A 78 2.62 11.11 3.88
CA SER A 78 2.76 12.55 4.14
C SER A 78 3.48 12.89 5.46
N SER A 79 3.74 11.90 6.33
CA SER A 79 4.50 12.11 7.57
C SER A 79 5.98 12.25 7.27
N ASN A 80 6.70 13.10 8.00
CA ASN A 80 8.16 13.18 7.92
C ASN A 80 8.84 11.87 8.34
N GLU A 81 8.19 11.08 9.20
CA GLU A 81 8.72 9.83 9.74
C GLU A 81 8.85 8.73 8.69
N ILE A 82 8.07 8.80 7.59
CA ILE A 82 8.09 7.75 6.58
C ILE A 82 9.43 7.65 5.87
N LYS A 83 10.15 8.77 5.72
CA LYS A 83 11.47 8.80 5.09
C LYS A 83 12.45 7.94 5.85
N THR A 84 12.52 8.13 7.17
CA THR A 84 13.39 7.34 8.05
C THR A 84 13.07 5.85 7.96
N VAL A 85 11.79 5.48 7.89
CA VAL A 85 11.37 4.08 7.78
C VAL A 85 11.77 3.48 6.43
N LEU A 86 11.54 4.20 5.32
CA LEU A 86 11.89 3.75 3.98
C LEU A 86 13.40 3.63 3.80
N ASP A 87 14.16 4.64 4.24
CA ASP A 87 15.62 4.66 4.13
C ASP A 87 16.26 3.54 4.96
N ALA A 88 15.72 3.28 6.16
CA ALA A 88 16.15 2.15 6.99
C ALA A 88 15.87 0.81 6.30
N ALA A 89 14.67 0.63 5.73
CA ALA A 89 14.31 -0.59 5.03
C ALA A 89 15.21 -0.83 3.79
N LEU A 90 15.48 0.21 3.01
CA LEU A 90 16.36 0.15 1.84
C LEU A 90 17.83 -0.10 2.20
N LYS A 91 18.34 0.48 3.30
CA LYS A 91 19.75 0.39 3.70
C LYS A 91 20.19 -1.02 4.09
N TYR A 92 19.31 -1.80 4.70
CA TYR A 92 19.64 -3.17 5.12
C TYR A 92 19.47 -4.21 4.00
N ASN A 93 19.31 -3.74 2.75
CA ASN A 93 19.02 -4.58 1.60
C ASN A 93 17.77 -5.45 1.82
N PHE A 94 16.89 -5.05 2.76
CA PHE A 94 15.54 -5.57 2.84
C PHE A 94 14.86 -5.01 1.60
N PRO A 95 14.50 -5.87 0.67
CA PRO A 95 13.94 -5.39 -0.56
C PRO A 95 12.51 -4.87 -0.18
N VAL A 96 12.00 -3.73 -0.68
CA VAL A 96 10.80 -3.08 -0.10
C VAL A 96 9.63 -2.93 -1.09
N ALA A 97 8.46 -3.45 -0.74
CA ALA A 97 7.17 -3.05 -1.31
C ALA A 97 6.47 -2.13 -0.30
N PHE A 98 6.45 -0.82 -0.57
CA PHE A 98 5.70 0.14 0.24
C PHE A 98 4.34 0.32 -0.39
N GLY A 99 3.35 -0.41 0.11
CA GLY A 99 2.07 -0.35 -0.53
C GLY A 99 0.96 -0.93 0.29
N LEU A 100 0.31 -0.06 1.05
CA LEU A 100 -1.12 -0.18 1.20
C LEU A 100 -1.70 1.22 1.35
N PHE A 101 -2.54 1.61 0.39
CA PHE A 101 -3.50 2.69 0.55
C PHE A 101 -4.85 1.98 0.43
N LEU A 102 -5.50 1.77 1.57
CA LEU A 102 -6.85 1.25 1.64
C LEU A 102 -7.79 2.44 1.57
N LEU A 103 -8.48 2.58 0.44
CA LEU A 103 -9.68 3.41 0.29
C LEU A 103 -10.89 2.47 0.23
#